data_AF-A0A2D7XVT1-F1
#
_entry.id   AF-A0A2D7XVT1-F1
#
_cell.length_a   1.000
_cell.length_b   1.000
_cell.length_c   1.000
_cell.angle_alpha   90.00
_cell.angle_beta   90.00
_cell.angle_gamma   90.00
#
_symmetry.space_group_name_H-M   'P 1'
#
loop_
_entity.id
_entity.type
_entity.pdbx_description
1 polymer ?
#
loop_
_entity_poly.entity_id
_entity_poly.type
_entity_poly.pdbx_seq_one_letter_code
_entity_poly.pdbx_strand_id
1 'polypeptide(L)'
;MSDEFLWIAIPFALAFAGAFGGIGIYLFRQSLSFRKKGIATELNVLDMVIIQSGGSEPGTQIIPIYKVLEGPRAGDIVRADGGDPNITTTVLNLPEDQKPRYTGKFMQIGENRQGWVHQTKPIARAKKDQALQITIAAGLILVGIVAIGIAVFLLVS
;
A
#
# COMPACT_ATOMS: atom_id res chain seq x y z
N MET A 1 30.06 18.79 22.05
CA MET A 1 29.42 19.02 20.73
C MET A 1 29.29 20.53 20.58
N SER A 2 29.49 21.13 19.41
CA SER A 2 29.33 22.59 19.29
C SER A 2 27.85 22.97 19.36
N ASP A 3 27.52 24.10 19.99
CA ASP A 3 26.12 24.57 20.11
C ASP A 3 25.45 24.72 18.72
N GLU A 4 26.21 25.15 17.71
CA GLU A 4 25.75 25.25 16.32
C GLU A 4 25.26 23.91 15.74
N PHE A 5 25.89 22.79 16.13
CA PHE A 5 25.47 21.47 15.67
C PHE A 5 24.13 21.06 16.29
N LEU A 6 23.91 21.37 17.57
CA LEU A 6 22.66 21.04 18.28
C LEU A 6 21.46 21.80 17.69
N TRP A 7 21.64 23.09 17.36
CA TRP A 7 20.61 23.92 16.73
C TRP A 7 20.18 23.42 15.34
N ILE A 8 21.03 22.64 14.65
CA ILE A 8 20.71 22.04 13.35
C ILE A 8 20.16 20.63 13.52
N ALA A 9 20.76 19.82 14.39
CA ALA A 9 20.44 18.41 14.53
C ALA A 9 19.06 18.17 15.16
N ILE A 10 18.66 18.97 16.16
CA ILE A 10 17.38 18.79 16.88
C ILE A 10 16.17 19.09 15.97
N PRO A 11 16.10 20.25 15.27
CA PRO A 11 14.98 20.51 14.36
C PRO A 11 14.90 19.49 13.22
N PHE A 12 16.06 19.02 12.71
CA PHE A 12 16.09 18.00 11.68
C PHE A 12 15.53 16.67 12.18
N ALA A 13 15.93 16.23 13.38
CA ALA A 13 15.41 15.01 14.00
C ALA A 13 13.89 15.10 14.25
N LEU A 14 13.38 16.24 14.71
CA LEU A 14 11.96 16.47 14.91
C LEU A 14 11.18 16.50 13.58
N ALA A 15 11.71 17.14 12.54
CA ALA A 15 11.12 17.14 11.21
C ALA A 15 11.06 15.73 10.62
N PHE A 16 12.14 14.96 10.78
CA PHE A 16 12.21 13.57 10.35
C PHE A 16 11.20 12.70 11.10
N ALA A 17 11.07 12.89 12.42
CA ALA A 17 10.08 12.21 13.24
C ALA A 17 8.64 12.52 12.79
N GLY A 18 8.34 13.79 12.55
CA GLY A 18 7.03 14.23 12.08
C GLY A 18 6.68 13.64 10.72
N ALA A 19 7.62 13.67 9.78
CA ALA A 19 7.41 13.14 8.44
C ALA A 19 7.18 11.61 8.45
N PHE A 20 8.16 10.85 8.98
CA PHE A 20 8.10 9.39 8.93
C PHE A 20 7.06 8.83 9.91
N GLY A 21 7.02 9.34 11.14
CA GLY A 21 6.03 8.95 12.15
C GLY A 21 4.60 9.31 11.72
N GLY A 22 4.39 10.51 11.18
CA GLY A 22 3.10 10.96 10.68
C GLY A 22 2.59 10.11 9.50
N ILE A 23 3.44 9.83 8.51
CA ILE A 23 3.11 8.95 7.39
C ILE A 23 2.81 7.53 7.88
N GLY A 24 3.62 6.99 8.80
CA GLY A 24 3.39 5.68 9.39
C GLY A 24 2.03 5.57 10.09
N ILE A 25 1.68 6.55 10.93
CA ILE A 25 0.37 6.61 11.59
C ILE A 25 -0.77 6.69 10.56
N TYR A 26 -0.62 7.52 9.53
CA TYR A 26 -1.61 7.67 8.47
C TYR A 26 -1.88 6.34 7.75
N LEU A 27 -0.83 5.64 7.29
CA LEU A 27 -0.94 4.34 6.62
C LEU A 27 -1.56 3.27 7.53
N PHE A 28 -1.17 3.26 8.81
CA PHE A 28 -1.73 2.34 9.80
C PHE A 28 -3.24 2.57 9.99
N ARG A 29 -3.67 3.83 10.15
CA ARG A 29 -5.09 4.19 10.30
C ARG A 29 -5.90 3.86 9.06
N GLN A 30 -5.38 4.12 7.87
CA GLN A 30 -6.03 3.77 6.61
C GLN A 30 -6.27 2.26 6.52
N SER A 31 -5.26 1.46 6.87
CA SER A 31 -5.34 0.00 6.89
C SER A 31 -6.41 -0.52 7.86
N LEU A 32 -6.48 0.03 9.08
CA LEU A 32 -7.52 -0.32 10.05
C LEU A 32 -8.92 0.11 9.61
N SER A 33 -9.05 1.30 9.01
CA SER A 33 -10.33 1.79 8.50
C SER A 33 -10.90 0.87 7.42
N PHE A 34 -10.05 0.34 6.54
CA PHE A 34 -10.50 -0.58 5.49
C PHE A 34 -11.09 -1.87 6.08
N ARG A 35 -10.47 -2.44 7.12
CA ARG A 35 -11.02 -3.60 7.85
C ARG A 35 -12.39 -3.33 8.44
N LYS A 36 -12.58 -2.16 9.06
CA LYS A 36 -13.86 -1.80 9.69
C LYS A 36 -14.99 -1.61 8.67
N LYS A 37 -14.65 -1.16 7.46
CA LYS A 37 -15.61 -0.92 6.36
C LYS A 37 -15.73 -2.11 5.39
N GLY A 38 -14.95 -3.16 5.62
CA GLY A 38 -14.79 -4.28 4.70
C GLY A 38 -15.42 -5.55 5.25
N ILE A 39 -16.03 -6.33 4.37
CA ILE A 39 -16.52 -7.68 4.66
C ILE A 39 -15.38 -8.65 4.39
N ALA A 40 -15.04 -9.49 5.37
CA ALA A 40 -14.05 -10.54 5.17
C ALA A 40 -14.58 -11.55 4.14
N THR A 41 -13.79 -11.85 3.12
CA THR A 41 -14.18 -12.74 2.02
C THR A 41 -12.97 -13.42 1.40
N GLU A 42 -13.21 -14.51 0.70
CA GLU A 42 -12.29 -15.07 -0.28
C GLU A 42 -12.42 -14.31 -1.61
N LEU A 43 -11.28 -14.08 -2.27
CA LEU A 43 -11.11 -13.32 -3.49
C LEU A 43 -10.33 -14.19 -4.48
N ASN A 44 -10.81 -14.35 -5.70
CA ASN A 44 -10.03 -14.97 -6.77
C ASN A 44 -9.39 -13.88 -7.64
N VAL A 45 -8.09 -13.95 -7.87
CA VAL A 45 -7.40 -13.00 -8.76
C VAL A 45 -7.78 -13.31 -10.20
N LEU A 46 -8.52 -12.41 -10.85
CA LEU A 46 -9.04 -12.64 -12.19
C LEU A 46 -8.13 -12.07 -13.29
N ASP A 47 -7.55 -10.90 -13.05
CA ASP A 47 -6.61 -10.23 -13.96
C ASP A 47 -5.80 -9.21 -13.15
N MET A 48 -4.88 -8.51 -13.80
CA MET A 48 -4.18 -7.37 -13.23
C MET A 48 -4.24 -6.19 -14.19
N VAL A 49 -4.54 -5.03 -13.63
CA VAL A 49 -4.48 -3.76 -14.32
C VAL A 49 -3.05 -3.24 -14.28
N ILE A 50 -2.61 -2.72 -15.42
CA ILE A 50 -1.40 -1.93 -15.55
C ILE A 50 -1.83 -0.47 -15.64
N ILE A 51 -1.44 0.32 -14.64
CA ILE A 51 -1.59 1.77 -14.66
C ILE A 51 -0.22 2.34 -15.00
N GLN A 52 -0.14 3.02 -16.13
CA GLN A 52 1.02 3.82 -16.50
C GLN A 52 0.77 5.24 -16.01
N SER A 53 1.39 5.63 -14.89
CA SER A 53 1.31 7.03 -14.43
C SER A 53 2.40 7.85 -15.11
N GLY A 54 2.03 8.95 -15.78
CA GLY A 54 2.90 9.64 -16.74
C GLY A 54 3.86 10.69 -16.16
N GLY A 55 5.12 10.60 -16.60
CA GLY A 55 6.27 11.50 -16.47
C GLY A 55 7.47 10.90 -17.25
N SER A 56 8.64 11.54 -17.29
CA SER A 56 9.84 11.07 -18.03
C SER A 56 10.39 9.70 -17.58
N GLU A 57 9.93 9.20 -16.44
CA GLU A 57 10.09 7.82 -15.98
C GLU A 57 8.70 7.27 -15.60
N PRO A 58 7.98 6.58 -16.52
CA PRO A 58 6.64 6.10 -16.23
C PRO A 58 6.68 4.99 -15.16
N GLY A 59 6.20 5.32 -13.98
CA GLY A 59 5.90 4.33 -12.94
C GLY A 59 4.78 3.41 -13.43
N THR A 60 5.06 2.11 -13.50
CA THR A 60 4.05 1.10 -13.82
C THR A 60 3.49 0.52 -12.53
N GLN A 61 2.27 0.91 -12.15
CA GLN A 61 1.57 0.30 -11.02
C GLN A 61 0.73 -0.88 -11.50
N ILE A 62 0.94 -2.04 -10.90
CA ILE A 62 0.18 -3.26 -11.22
C ILE A 62 -0.79 -3.55 -10.09
N ILE A 63 -2.09 -3.61 -10.41
CA ILE A 63 -3.16 -3.74 -9.44
C ILE A 63 -4.02 -4.95 -9.76
N PRO A 64 -4.16 -5.92 -8.85
CA PRO A 64 -5.01 -7.07 -9.08
C PRO A 64 -6.50 -6.69 -9.16
N ILE A 65 -7.21 -7.34 -10.07
CA ILE A 65 -8.67 -7.43 -10.14
C ILE A 65 -9.07 -8.74 -9.46
N TYR A 66 -10.04 -8.66 -8.57
CA TYR A 66 -10.56 -9.79 -7.84
C TYR A 66 -12.02 -10.06 -8.21
N LYS A 67 -12.37 -11.34 -8.27
CA LYS A 67 -13.75 -11.80 -8.15
C LYS A 67 -14.02 -12.17 -6.69
N VAL A 68 -15.08 -11.61 -6.11
CA VAL A 68 -15.53 -11.95 -4.76
C VAL A 68 -16.18 -13.33 -4.81
N LEU A 69 -15.70 -14.26 -3.99
CA LEU A 69 -16.21 -15.64 -3.99
C LEU A 69 -17.35 -15.86 -3.00
N GLU A 70 -17.39 -15.10 -1.91
CA GLU A 70 -18.28 -15.37 -0.79
C GLU A 70 -18.92 -14.11 -0.21
N GLY A 71 -20.01 -14.31 0.54
CA GLY A 71 -20.70 -13.24 1.27
C GLY A 71 -21.67 -12.41 0.43
N PRO A 72 -22.14 -11.27 0.95
CA PRO A 72 -23.22 -10.46 0.34
C PRO A 72 -22.89 -9.88 -1.04
N ARG A 73 -21.61 -9.89 -1.42
CA ARG A 73 -21.09 -9.38 -2.70
C ARG A 73 -20.50 -10.49 -3.57
N ALA A 74 -20.82 -11.76 -3.30
CA ALA A 74 -20.33 -12.87 -4.10
C ALA A 74 -20.69 -12.69 -5.58
N GLY A 75 -19.72 -12.90 -6.47
CA GLY A 75 -19.84 -12.65 -7.90
C GLY A 75 -19.36 -11.28 -8.35
N ASP A 76 -19.22 -10.29 -7.45
CA ASP A 76 -18.77 -8.95 -7.82
C ASP A 76 -17.29 -8.96 -8.27
N ILE A 77 -17.00 -8.12 -9.28
CA ILE A 77 -15.64 -7.84 -9.73
C ILE A 77 -15.18 -6.53 -9.10
N VAL A 78 -14.08 -6.57 -8.37
CA VAL A 78 -13.56 -5.45 -7.57
C VAL A 78 -12.06 -5.33 -7.76
N ARG A 79 -11.52 -4.11 -7.70
CA ARG A 79 -10.08 -3.86 -7.87
C ARG A 79 -9.36 -3.73 -6.52
N ALA A 80 -8.05 -3.92 -6.48
CA ALA A 80 -7.29 -3.59 -5.27
C ALA A 80 -7.38 -2.09 -4.93
N ASP A 81 -7.46 -1.78 -3.64
CA ASP A 81 -7.46 -0.41 -3.13
C ASP A 81 -6.12 0.30 -3.39
N GLY A 82 -6.15 1.56 -3.84
CA GLY A 82 -4.96 2.34 -4.20
C GLY A 82 -4.68 2.51 -5.69
N GLY A 83 -5.61 2.12 -6.58
CA GLY A 83 -5.54 2.40 -8.01
C GLY A 83 -6.32 3.62 -8.47
N ASP A 84 -5.82 4.32 -9.49
CA ASP A 84 -6.61 5.28 -10.26
C ASP A 84 -7.83 4.57 -10.87
N PRO A 85 -9.07 5.11 -10.74
CA PRO A 85 -10.24 4.58 -11.45
C PRO A 85 -10.07 4.53 -12.98
N ASN A 86 -9.18 5.34 -13.56
CA ASN A 86 -8.87 5.38 -14.98
C ASN A 86 -7.88 4.26 -15.35
N ILE A 87 -8.43 3.06 -15.53
CA ILE A 87 -7.71 1.87 -15.97
C ILE A 87 -7.30 2.05 -17.44
N THR A 88 -6.00 1.95 -17.72
CA THR A 88 -5.47 2.13 -19.09
C THR A 88 -5.34 0.80 -19.83
N THR A 89 -4.83 -0.25 -19.18
CA THR A 89 -4.61 -1.58 -19.82
C THR A 89 -4.67 -2.73 -18.80
N THR A 90 -4.99 -3.96 -19.23
CA THR A 90 -4.91 -5.17 -18.40
C THR A 90 -3.90 -6.19 -18.93
N VAL A 91 -3.33 -7.01 -18.05
CA VAL A 91 -2.26 -7.97 -18.38
C VAL A 91 -2.75 -9.05 -19.34
N LEU A 92 -3.97 -9.55 -19.17
CA LEU A 92 -4.54 -10.54 -20.10
C LEU A 92 -4.69 -10.01 -21.53
N ASN A 93 -4.93 -8.70 -21.70
CA ASN A 93 -5.12 -8.04 -22.98
C ASN A 93 -3.83 -7.51 -23.61
N LEU A 94 -2.66 -7.72 -22.99
CA LEU A 94 -1.40 -7.30 -23.56
C LEU A 94 -1.01 -8.14 -24.79
N PRO A 95 -0.28 -7.54 -25.76
CA PRO A 95 0.44 -8.28 -26.78
C PRO A 95 1.40 -9.35 -26.19
N GLU A 96 1.54 -10.50 -26.85
CA GLU A 96 2.35 -11.64 -26.37
C GLU A 96 3.82 -11.29 -26.15
N ASP A 97 4.38 -10.34 -26.90
CA ASP A 97 5.75 -9.83 -26.74
C ASP A 97 5.96 -9.03 -25.44
N GLN A 98 4.88 -8.51 -24.86
CA GLN A 98 4.93 -7.69 -23.63
C GLN A 98 4.62 -8.50 -22.36
N LYS A 99 3.92 -9.63 -22.48
CA LYS A 99 3.59 -10.53 -21.36
C LYS A 99 4.82 -11.05 -20.58
N PRO A 100 5.97 -11.39 -21.21
CA PRO A 100 7.16 -11.85 -20.49
C PRO A 100 7.68 -10.89 -19.42
N ARG A 101 7.42 -9.58 -19.56
CA ARG A 101 7.80 -8.56 -18.55
C ARG A 101 7.01 -8.70 -17.25
N TYR A 102 5.88 -9.40 -17.28
CA TYR A 102 4.94 -9.54 -16.16
C TYR A 102 4.73 -11.00 -15.72
N THR A 103 5.57 -11.94 -16.17
CA THR A 103 5.40 -13.40 -15.93
C THR A 103 5.13 -13.77 -14.47
N GLY A 104 5.92 -13.25 -13.52
CA GLY A 104 5.74 -13.56 -12.09
C GLY A 104 4.46 -13.00 -11.47
N LYS A 105 3.88 -11.97 -12.11
CA LYS A 105 2.57 -11.42 -11.75
C LYS A 105 1.46 -12.22 -12.40
N PHE A 106 1.64 -12.64 -13.67
CA PHE A 106 0.70 -13.49 -14.40
C PHE A 106 0.43 -14.82 -13.70
N MET A 107 1.46 -15.43 -13.10
CA MET A 107 1.31 -16.66 -12.30
C MET A 107 0.37 -16.50 -11.08
N GLN A 108 0.03 -15.28 -10.68
CA GLN A 108 -0.90 -15.01 -9.59
C GLN A 108 -2.37 -14.99 -10.06
N ILE A 109 -2.63 -14.96 -11.38
CA ILE A 109 -3.97 -15.04 -11.93
C ILE A 109 -4.54 -16.44 -11.67
N GLY A 110 -5.78 -16.51 -11.21
CA GLY A 110 -6.45 -17.73 -10.76
C GLY A 110 -6.17 -18.08 -9.30
N GLU A 111 -5.25 -17.39 -8.61
CA GLU A 111 -4.96 -17.62 -7.19
C GLU A 111 -6.12 -17.13 -6.31
N ASN A 112 -6.54 -17.96 -5.35
CA ASN A 112 -7.47 -17.55 -4.31
C ASN A 112 -6.72 -16.90 -3.14
N ARG A 113 -7.26 -15.78 -2.65
CA ARG A 113 -6.70 -14.99 -1.56
C ARG A 113 -7.79 -14.62 -0.57
N GLN A 114 -7.47 -14.69 0.70
CA GLN A 114 -8.32 -14.08 1.72
C GLN A 114 -8.08 -12.58 1.82
N GLY A 115 -9.15 -11.82 2.03
CA GLY A 115 -9.09 -10.38 2.12
C GLY A 115 -10.36 -9.76 2.67
N TRP A 116 -10.53 -8.48 2.36
CA TRP A 116 -11.72 -7.72 2.65
C TRP A 116 -12.22 -7.04 1.38
N VAL A 117 -13.52 -7.03 1.18
CA VAL A 117 -14.19 -6.23 0.15
C VAL A 117 -14.92 -5.06 0.79
N HIS A 118 -14.77 -3.85 0.26
CA HIS A 118 -15.50 -2.70 0.77
C HIS A 118 -17.00 -2.90 0.56
N GLN A 119 -17.84 -2.50 1.53
CA GLN A 119 -19.29 -2.73 1.45
C GLN A 119 -19.95 -2.05 0.24
N THR A 120 -19.61 -0.79 -0.02
CA THR A 120 -20.27 0.02 -1.06
C THR A 120 -19.41 0.39 -2.27
N LYS A 121 -18.09 0.16 -2.22
CA LYS A 121 -17.16 0.59 -3.26
C LYS A 121 -16.60 -0.63 -3.98
N PRO A 122 -16.30 -0.57 -5.29
CA PRO A 122 -15.76 -1.70 -6.05
C PRO A 122 -14.26 -1.92 -5.79
N ILE A 123 -13.88 -1.91 -4.50
CA ILE A 123 -12.50 -2.05 -4.05
C ILE A 123 -12.37 -3.18 -3.03
N ALA A 124 -11.27 -3.90 -3.08
CA ALA A 124 -10.90 -4.95 -2.15
C ALA A 124 -9.45 -4.82 -1.73
N ARG A 125 -9.08 -5.55 -0.67
CA ARG A 125 -7.72 -5.57 -0.16
C ARG A 125 -7.40 -6.97 0.34
N ALA A 126 -6.34 -7.58 -0.20
CA ALA A 126 -5.88 -8.88 0.26
C ALA A 126 -5.22 -8.78 1.65
N LYS A 127 -5.29 -9.87 2.43
CA LYS A 127 -4.63 -9.98 3.74
C LYS A 127 -3.14 -9.72 3.67
N LYS A 128 -2.48 -10.28 2.66
CA LYS A 128 -1.03 -10.14 2.45
C LYS A 128 -0.62 -8.69 2.21
N ASP A 129 -1.34 -7.98 1.33
CA ASP A 129 -1.04 -6.59 1.00
C ASP A 129 -1.31 -5.68 2.20
N GLN A 130 -2.35 -5.99 2.98
CA GLN A 130 -2.61 -5.27 4.21
C GLN A 130 -1.52 -5.50 5.26
N ALA A 131 -1.07 -6.74 5.44
CA ALA A 131 0.00 -7.07 6.36
C ALA A 131 1.28 -6.31 6.00
N LEU A 132 1.64 -6.30 4.71
CA LEU A 132 2.78 -5.53 4.21
C LEU A 132 2.65 -4.03 4.54
N GLN A 133 1.48 -3.43 4.30
CA GLN A 133 1.26 -2.01 4.63
C GLN A 133 1.38 -1.74 6.14
N ILE A 134 0.86 -2.64 6.99
CA ILE A 134 0.99 -2.51 8.45
C ILE A 134 2.46 -2.61 8.87
N THR A 135 3.22 -3.53 8.30
CA THR A 135 4.66 -3.68 8.59
C THR A 135 5.44 -2.44 8.20
N ILE A 136 5.21 -1.91 6.99
CA ILE A 136 5.83 -0.65 6.54
C ILE A 136 5.45 0.48 7.49
N ALA A 137 4.17 0.62 7.82
CA ALA A 137 3.69 1.63 8.74
C ALA A 137 4.34 1.53 10.13
N ALA A 138 4.46 0.33 10.68
CA ALA A 138 5.11 0.09 11.96
C ALA A 138 6.61 0.47 11.92
N GLY A 139 7.31 0.13 10.84
CA GLY A 139 8.70 0.53 10.64
C GLY A 139 8.87 2.05 10.60
N LEU A 140 8.01 2.76 9.86
CA LEU A 140 8.02 4.22 9.79
C LEU A 140 7.73 4.88 11.15
N ILE A 141 6.79 4.34 11.92
CA ILE A 141 6.50 4.80 13.28
C ILE A 141 7.73 4.62 14.17
N LEU A 142 8.39 3.45 14.12
CA LEU A 142 9.57 3.16 14.92
C LEU A 142 10.73 4.11 14.59
N VAL A 143 10.96 4.39 13.31
CA VAL A 143 11.93 5.40 12.87
C VAL A 143 11.61 6.77 13.47
N GLY A 144 10.33 7.16 13.47
CA GLY A 144 9.90 8.41 14.09
C GLY A 144 10.16 8.47 15.59
N ILE A 145 9.91 7.37 16.31
CA ILE A 145 10.18 7.27 17.76
C ILE A 145 11.69 7.39 18.05
N VAL A 146 12.54 6.70 17.28
CA VAL A 146 13.99 6.77 17.43
C VAL A 146 14.49 8.19 17.20
N ALA A 147 13.98 8.90 16.19
CA ALA A 147 14.35 10.28 15.92
C ALA A 147 13.95 11.23 17.07
N ILE A 148 12.78 11.04 17.69
CA ILE A 148 12.40 11.77 18.91
C ILE A 148 13.36 11.46 20.06
N GLY A 149 13.71 10.18 20.27
CA GLY A 149 14.66 9.76 21.29
C GLY A 149 16.03 10.42 21.13
N ILE A 150 16.53 10.52 19.90
CA ILE A 150 17.78 11.22 19.57
C ILE A 150 17.66 12.71 19.89
N ALA A 151 16.56 13.37 19.51
CA ALA A 151 16.35 14.79 19.80
C ALA A 151 16.32 15.07 21.31
N VAL A 152 15.64 14.22 22.11
CA VAL A 152 15.61 14.33 23.57
C VAL A 152 16.99 14.09 24.17
N PHE A 153 17.71 13.07 23.70
CA PHE A 153 19.07 12.79 24.17
C PHE A 153 20.01 13.98 23.92
N LEU A 154 19.95 14.59 22.72
CA LEU A 154 20.75 15.76 22.37
C LEU A 154 20.38 17.03 23.15
N LEU A 155 19.14 17.14 23.64
CA LEU A 155 18.70 18.28 24.48
C LEU A 155 19.18 18.18 25.94
N VAL A 156 19.42 16.96 26.43
CA VAL A 156 19.76 16.69 27.83
C VAL A 156 21.25 16.40 28.04
N SER A 157 21.99 16.15 26.94
CA SER A 157 23.44 15.91 26.93
C SER A 157 24.22 17.18 26.67
#